data_AF-A0A0F5PUH4-F1
#
_entry.id   AF-A0A0F5PUH4-F1
#
_cell.length_a   1.000
_cell.length_b   1.000
_cell.length_c   1.000
_cell.angle_alpha   90.00
_cell.angle_beta   90.00
_cell.angle_gamma   90.00
#
_symmetry.space_group_name_H-M   'P 1'
#
loop_
_entity.id
_entity.type
_entity.pdbx_description
1 polymer ?
#
loop_
_entity_poly.entity_id
_entity_poly.type
_entity_poly.pdbx_seq_one_letter_code
_entity_poly.pdbx_strand_id
1 'polypeptide(L)'
;MSTKPHLSQRAIVAYNRFSKDVAALNYVRHVKPGGPLGSSTVALCNRLVTLANRLFGHEPGLQRFSRIDPVTPMTQSDLVLFTARLTAASTAFEERYFHLTESGIASNRDNIFALGKASR
;
A
#
# COMPACT_ATOMS: atom_id res chain seq x y z
N MET A 1 20.70 0.68 -17.84
CA MET A 1 20.11 1.91 -17.28
C MET A 1 18.82 1.52 -16.57
N SER A 2 18.81 1.51 -15.23
CA SER A 2 17.57 1.21 -14.49
C SER A 2 16.70 2.45 -14.50
N THR A 3 15.73 2.52 -15.41
CA THR A 3 14.71 3.56 -15.43
C THR A 3 13.95 3.51 -14.09
N LYS A 4 14.05 4.57 -13.28
CA LYS A 4 13.32 4.67 -12.02
C LYS A 4 11.82 4.49 -12.30
N PRO A 5 11.09 3.69 -11.50
CA PRO A 5 9.69 3.45 -11.78
C PRO A 5 8.90 4.75 -11.59
N HIS A 6 8.03 5.05 -12.55
CA HIS A 6 7.17 6.23 -12.56
C HIS A 6 5.72 5.82 -12.30
N LEU A 7 5.03 6.52 -11.40
CA LEU A 7 3.59 6.33 -11.17
C LEU A 7 2.77 7.19 -12.13
N SER A 8 1.68 6.63 -12.66
CA SER A 8 0.65 7.43 -13.32
C SER A 8 -0.22 8.17 -12.30
N GLN A 9 -0.79 9.31 -12.68
CA GLN A 9 -1.72 10.07 -11.82
C GLN A 9 -2.90 9.21 -11.34
N ARG A 10 -3.39 8.30 -12.20
CA ARG A 10 -4.45 7.35 -11.86
C ARG A 10 -4.04 6.40 -10.74
N ALA A 11 -2.80 5.92 -10.76
CA ALA A 11 -2.26 5.05 -9.71
C ALA A 11 -2.10 5.82 -8.40
N ILE A 12 -1.71 7.11 -8.43
CA ILE A 12 -1.58 7.96 -7.23
C ILE A 12 -2.95 8.13 -6.56
N VAL A 13 -3.99 8.49 -7.34
CA VAL A 13 -5.35 8.65 -6.81
C VAL A 13 -5.88 7.33 -6.24
N ALA A 14 -5.62 6.21 -6.92
CA ALA A 14 -6.01 4.89 -6.44
C ALA A 14 -5.28 4.51 -5.14
N TYR A 15 -3.98 4.81 -5.03
CA TYR A 15 -3.19 4.62 -3.82
C TYR A 15 -3.71 5.45 -2.65
N ASN A 16 -3.98 6.75 -2.86
CA ASN A 16 -4.52 7.63 -1.82
C ASN A 16 -5.86 7.14 -1.26
N ARG A 17 -6.73 6.60 -2.14
CA ARG A 17 -7.99 5.99 -1.70
C ARG A 17 -7.73 4.72 -0.88
N PHE A 18 -6.86 3.85 -1.38
CA PHE A 18 -6.48 2.63 -0.67
C PHE A 18 -5.89 2.92 0.72
N SER A 19 -4.96 3.87 0.82
CA SER A 19 -4.32 4.28 2.07
C SER A 19 -5.33 4.79 3.10
N LYS A 20 -6.32 5.60 2.68
CA LYS A 20 -7.42 6.05 3.56
C LYS A 20 -8.27 4.90 4.08
N ASP A 21 -8.62 3.94 3.21
CA ASP A 21 -9.42 2.78 3.61
C ASP A 21 -8.64 1.86 4.58
N VAL A 22 -7.33 1.68 4.39
CA VAL A 22 -6.45 0.95 5.33
C VAL A 22 -6.31 1.68 6.67
N ALA A 23 -6.17 3.01 6.65
CA ALA A 23 -6.13 3.81 7.88
C ALA A 23 -7.44 3.70 8.67
N ALA A 24 -8.58 3.73 8.00
CA ALA A 24 -9.88 3.50 8.64
C ALA A 24 -9.97 2.10 9.25
N LEU A 25 -9.47 1.06 8.56
CA LEU A 25 -9.44 -0.30 9.08
C LEU A 25 -8.56 -0.42 10.33
N ASN A 26 -7.38 0.19 10.31
CA ASN A 26 -6.49 0.28 11.48
C ASN A 26 -7.16 1.02 12.64
N TYR A 27 -7.83 2.14 12.39
CA TYR A 27 -8.57 2.88 13.42
C TYR A 27 -9.66 2.02 14.07
N VAL A 28 -10.48 1.35 13.26
CA VAL A 28 -11.54 0.46 13.77
C VAL A 28 -10.96 -0.65 14.64
N ARG A 29 -9.83 -1.26 14.23
CA ARG A 29 -9.12 -2.26 15.04
C ARG A 29 -8.72 -1.74 16.41
N HIS A 30 -8.25 -0.49 16.49
CA HIS A 30 -7.80 0.11 17.75
C HIS A 30 -8.97 0.52 18.66
N VAL A 31 -10.03 1.09 18.09
CA VAL A 31 -11.18 1.60 18.86
C VAL A 31 -12.16 0.49 19.24
N LYS A 32 -12.25 -0.56 18.43
CA LYS A 32 -13.13 -1.71 18.63
C LYS A 32 -12.33 -3.01 18.48
N PRO A 33 -11.48 -3.37 19.46
CA PRO A 33 -10.62 -4.54 19.38
C PRO A 33 -11.38 -5.87 19.49
N GLY A 34 -12.68 -5.83 19.81
CA GLY A 34 -13.53 -7.00 19.96
C GLY A 34 -14.92 -6.81 19.35
N GLY A 35 -15.66 -7.91 19.27
CA GLY A 35 -17.00 -7.96 18.69
C GLY A 35 -17.06 -8.83 17.43
N PRO A 36 -18.28 -9.22 17.03
CA PRO A 36 -18.49 -10.10 15.87
C PRO A 36 -18.05 -9.41 14.58
N LEU A 37 -17.24 -10.10 13.77
CA LEU A 37 -16.95 -9.69 12.41
C LEU A 37 -18.06 -10.22 11.50
N GLY A 38 -18.82 -9.30 10.93
CA GLY A 38 -19.91 -9.61 10.01
C GLY A 38 -19.43 -9.79 8.57
N SER A 39 -20.35 -10.26 7.73
CA SER A 39 -20.17 -10.37 6.28
C SER A 39 -19.79 -9.04 5.61
N SER A 40 -20.23 -7.92 6.17
CA SER A 40 -19.84 -6.57 5.72
C SER A 40 -18.34 -6.30 5.86
N THR A 41 -17.71 -6.75 6.95
CA THR A 41 -16.26 -6.62 7.15
C THR A 41 -15.49 -7.44 6.13
N VAL A 42 -15.93 -8.68 5.89
CA VAL A 42 -15.30 -9.56 4.90
C VAL A 42 -15.42 -8.98 3.49
N ALA A 43 -16.58 -8.43 3.13
CA ALA A 43 -16.79 -7.74 1.86
C ALA A 43 -15.86 -6.53 1.70
N LEU A 44 -15.67 -5.73 2.75
CA LEU A 44 -14.74 -4.59 2.74
C LEU A 44 -13.29 -5.07 2.57
N CYS A 45 -12.88 -6.11 3.30
CA CYS A 45 -11.53 -6.68 3.17
C CYS A 45 -11.29 -7.21 1.75
N ASN A 46 -12.26 -7.90 1.14
CA ASN A 46 -12.16 -8.37 -0.24
C ASN A 46 -12.10 -7.24 -1.28
N ARG A 47 -12.76 -6.11 -1.01
CA ARG A 47 -12.61 -4.89 -1.82
C ARG A 47 -11.20 -4.34 -1.72
N LEU A 48 -10.63 -4.27 -0.52
CA LEU A 48 -9.24 -3.87 -0.29
C LEU A 48 -8.25 -4.81 -0.98
N VAL A 49 -8.43 -6.13 -0.90
CA VAL A 49 -7.63 -7.12 -1.64
C VAL A 49 -7.64 -6.81 -3.14
N THR A 50 -8.82 -6.52 -3.70
CA THR A 50 -8.95 -6.21 -5.13
C THR A 50 -8.21 -4.93 -5.51
N LEU A 51 -8.28 -3.89 -4.67
CA LEU A 51 -7.52 -2.65 -4.89
C LEU A 51 -6.01 -2.86 -4.74
N ALA A 52 -5.58 -3.55 -3.69
CA ALA A 52 -4.18 -3.89 -3.44
C ALA A 52 -3.58 -4.68 -4.61
N ASN A 53 -4.26 -5.72 -5.09
CA ASN A 53 -3.78 -6.49 -6.25
C ASN A 53 -3.73 -5.68 -7.55
N ARG A 54 -4.60 -4.69 -7.73
CA ARG A 54 -4.55 -3.79 -8.89
C ARG A 54 -3.39 -2.79 -8.80
N LEU A 55 -3.07 -2.32 -7.60
CA LEU A 55 -1.98 -1.38 -7.36
C LEU A 55 -0.62 -2.07 -7.36
N PHE A 56 -0.49 -3.14 -6.58
CA PHE A 56 0.77 -3.81 -6.30
C PHE A 56 1.02 -5.01 -7.22
N GLY A 57 -0.02 -5.57 -7.85
CA GLY A 57 0.13 -6.79 -8.65
C GLY A 57 0.95 -6.62 -9.94
N HIS A 58 1.14 -5.37 -10.38
CA HIS A 58 2.01 -4.99 -11.48
C HIS A 58 3.47 -4.75 -11.04
N GLU A 59 3.72 -4.64 -9.74
CA GLU A 59 5.03 -4.33 -9.21
C GLU A 59 5.83 -5.61 -8.88
N PRO A 60 7.02 -5.80 -9.48
CA PRO A 60 7.84 -6.96 -9.20
C PRO A 60 8.32 -6.95 -7.75
N GLY A 61 8.11 -8.06 -7.03
CA GLY A 61 8.54 -8.24 -5.64
C GLY A 61 7.53 -7.82 -4.58
N LEU A 62 6.38 -7.25 -4.96
CA LEU A 62 5.30 -6.95 -4.02
C LEU A 62 4.33 -8.13 -3.84
N GLN A 63 3.83 -8.29 -2.62
CA GLN A 63 2.94 -9.39 -2.25
C GLN A 63 1.58 -9.27 -2.95
N ARG A 64 1.10 -10.40 -3.49
CA ARG A 64 -0.31 -10.55 -3.91
C ARG A 64 -1.15 -11.10 -2.77
N PHE A 65 -2.40 -10.67 -2.73
CA PHE A 65 -3.35 -11.03 -1.68
C PHE A 65 -4.42 -11.96 -2.24
N SER A 66 -4.67 -13.07 -1.54
CA SER A 66 -5.81 -13.93 -1.85
C SER A 66 -7.10 -13.30 -1.33
N ARG A 67 -8.22 -13.57 -2.01
CA ARG A 67 -9.54 -13.22 -1.48
C ARG A 67 -9.82 -14.05 -0.24
N ILE A 68 -10.50 -13.43 0.71
CA ILE A 68 -11.00 -14.08 1.92
C ILE A 68 -12.31 -14.77 1.54
N ASP A 69 -12.43 -16.04 1.91
CA ASP A 69 -13.67 -16.80 1.72
C ASP A 69 -14.80 -16.18 2.59
N PRO A 70 -15.92 -15.75 2.00
CA PRO A 70 -17.03 -15.16 2.75
C PRO A 70 -17.75 -16.15 3.67
N VAL A 71 -17.59 -17.46 3.46
CA VAL A 71 -18.23 -18.49 4.28
C VAL A 71 -17.41 -18.81 5.53
N THR A 72 -16.08 -18.70 5.43
CA THR A 72 -15.19 -18.94 6.56
C THR A 72 -15.33 -17.80 7.60
N PRO A 73 -15.59 -18.11 8.88
CA PRO A 73 -15.65 -17.11 9.93
C PRO A 73 -14.32 -16.36 10.05
N MET A 74 -14.37 -15.04 9.89
CA MET A 74 -13.21 -14.19 10.08
C MET A 74 -13.08 -13.84 11.57
N THR A 75 -11.93 -14.12 12.17
CA THR A 75 -11.63 -13.72 13.55
C THR A 75 -10.97 -12.34 13.62
N GLN A 76 -10.96 -11.73 14.80
CA GLN A 76 -10.22 -10.48 15.02
C GLN A 76 -8.72 -10.65 14.75
N SER A 77 -8.15 -11.80 15.10
CA SER A 77 -6.74 -12.11 14.81
C SER A 77 -6.47 -12.14 13.31
N ASP A 78 -7.38 -12.71 12.51
CA ASP A 78 -7.26 -12.72 11.05
C ASP A 78 -7.30 -11.29 10.50
N LEU A 79 -8.17 -10.44 11.04
CA LEU A 79 -8.27 -9.04 10.65
C LEU A 79 -7.00 -8.25 11.00
N VAL A 80 -6.42 -8.50 12.18
CA VAL A 80 -5.16 -7.89 12.60
C VAL A 80 -4.03 -8.26 11.63
N LEU A 81 -3.86 -9.56 11.34
CA LEU A 81 -2.85 -10.07 10.43
C LEU A 81 -3.05 -9.54 9.00
N PHE A 82 -4.30 -9.53 8.53
CA PHE A 82 -4.65 -9.00 7.22
C PHE A 82 -4.27 -7.52 7.10
N THR A 83 -4.64 -6.71 8.09
CA THR A 83 -4.35 -5.28 8.11
C THR A 83 -2.85 -4.99 8.20
N ALA A 84 -2.11 -5.79 8.97
CA ALA A 84 -0.65 -5.69 9.06
C ALA A 84 0.03 -5.95 7.71
N ARG A 85 -0.41 -6.99 6.97
CA ARG A 85 0.14 -7.30 5.63
C ARG A 85 -0.19 -6.22 4.61
N LEU A 86 -1.40 -5.66 4.63
CA LEU A 86 -1.75 -4.53 3.76
C LEU A 86 -0.89 -3.30 4.05
N THR A 87 -0.69 -2.98 5.34
CA THR A 87 0.17 -1.88 5.76
C THR A 87 1.60 -2.08 5.28
N ALA A 88 2.17 -3.28 5.47
CA ALA A 88 3.53 -3.59 5.01
C ALA A 88 3.70 -3.46 3.48
N ALA A 89 2.72 -3.93 2.70
CA ALA A 89 2.74 -3.74 1.25
C ALA A 89 2.63 -2.26 0.85
N SER A 90 1.84 -1.48 1.59
CA SER A 90 1.75 -0.01 1.41
C SER A 90 3.10 0.65 1.66
N THR A 91 3.79 0.31 2.75
CA THR A 91 5.11 0.84 3.08
C THR A 91 6.14 0.49 2.02
N ALA A 92 6.20 -0.78 1.59
CA ALA A 92 7.13 -1.20 0.53
C ALA A 92 6.85 -0.50 -0.82
N PHE A 93 5.58 -0.21 -1.11
CA PHE A 93 5.21 0.60 -2.28
C PHE A 93 5.66 2.06 -2.13
N GLU A 94 5.43 2.69 -0.97
CA GLU A 94 5.89 4.05 -0.68
C GLU A 94 7.41 4.18 -0.76
N GLU A 95 8.17 3.25 -0.18
CA GLU A 95 9.63 3.23 -0.25
C GLU A 95 10.12 3.17 -1.70
N ARG A 96 9.51 2.35 -2.54
CA ARG A 96 9.86 2.23 -3.97
C ARG A 96 9.63 3.53 -4.75
N TYR A 97 8.64 4.32 -4.36
CA TYR A 97 8.27 5.58 -5.03
C TYR A 97 8.60 6.83 -4.23
N PHE A 98 9.41 6.70 -3.18
CA PHE A 98 9.80 7.79 -2.31
C PHE A 98 10.41 8.95 -3.10
N HIS A 99 11.16 8.65 -4.18
CA HIS A 99 11.76 9.63 -5.09
C HIS A 99 10.76 10.50 -5.87
N LEU A 100 9.46 10.16 -5.89
CA LEU A 100 8.41 10.94 -6.55
C LEU A 100 7.71 11.92 -5.59
N THR A 101 8.00 11.87 -4.29
CA THR A 101 7.52 12.86 -3.31
C THR A 101 8.36 14.15 -3.40
N GLU A 102 7.85 15.31 -2.95
CA GLU A 102 8.62 16.57 -2.97
C GLU A 102 10.01 16.44 -2.32
N SER A 103 10.10 15.71 -1.21
CA SER A 103 11.36 15.40 -0.52
C SER A 103 12.28 14.48 -1.34
N GLY A 104 11.71 13.50 -2.05
CA GLY A 104 12.44 12.63 -2.96
C GLY A 104 12.93 13.32 -4.24
N ILE A 105 12.16 14.27 -4.76
CA ILE A 105 12.52 15.10 -5.93
C ILE A 105 13.69 16.03 -5.56
N ALA A 106 13.69 16.62 -4.36
CA ALA A 106 14.81 17.41 -3.86
C ALA A 106 16.10 16.59 -3.75
N SER A 107 16.04 15.42 -3.10
CA SER A 107 17.20 14.50 -2.98
C SER A 107 17.71 13.99 -4.34
N ASN A 108 16.82 13.80 -5.32
CA ASN A 108 17.21 13.37 -6.67
C ASN A 108 17.83 14.52 -7.48
N ARG A 109 17.40 15.77 -7.27
CA ARG A 109 18.05 16.96 -7.84
C ARG A 109 19.48 17.11 -7.32
N ASP A 110 19.70 16.95 -6.01
CA ASP A 110 21.02 17.08 -5.41
C ASP A 110 22.02 16.05 -5.96
N ASN A 111 21.57 14.82 -6.22
CA ASN A 111 22.38 13.78 -6.86
C ASN A 111 22.73 14.08 -8.33
N ILE A 112 21.83 14.73 -9.09
CA ILE A 112 22.09 15.14 -10.48
C ILE A 112 23.14 16.27 -10.52
N PHE A 113 23.07 17.22 -9.60
CA PHE A 113 24.06 18.30 -9.52
C PHE A 113 25.43 17.82 -8.98
N ALA A 114 25.47 16.80 -8.12
CA ALA A 114 26.72 16.20 -7.65
C ALA A 114 27.48 15.46 -8.78
N LEU A 115 26.78 14.79 -9.69
CA LEU A 115 27.38 14.12 -10.85
C LEU A 115 27.90 15.10 -11.92
N GLY A 116 27.41 16.35 -11.95
CA GLY A 116 27.89 17.40 -12.85
C GLY A 116 29.18 18.10 -12.41
N LYS A 117 29.66 17.86 -11.18
CA LYS A 117 30.88 18.48 -10.64
C LYS A 117 32.12 17.59 -10.66
N ALA A 118 32.00 16.31 -11.06
CA ALA A 118 33.11 15.35 -11.09
C ALA A 118 33.85 15.27 -12.45
N SER A 119 33.56 16.17 -13.41
CA SER A 119 34.14 16.15 -14.76
C SER A 119 34.86 17.44 -15.16
N ARG A 120 35.57 18.10 -14.24
CA ARG A 120 36.54 19.14 -14.58
C ARG A 120 37.84 18.94 -13.84
#